data_AF-A0A2I0QBW9-F1
#
_entry.id   AF-A0A2I0QBW9-F1
#
_cell.length_a   1.000
_cell.length_b   1.000
_cell.length_c   1.000
_cell.angle_alpha   90.00
_cell.angle_beta   90.00
_cell.angle_gamma   90.00
#
_symmetry.space_group_name_H-M   'P 1'
#
loop_
_entity.id
_entity.type
_entity.pdbx_description
1 polymer ?
#
loop_
_entity_poly.entity_id
_entity_poly.type
_entity_poly.pdbx_seq_one_letter_code
_entity_poly.pdbx_strand_id
1 'polypeptide(L)'
;MKSTYSILLLSVLFIACQPKPDNSANEAFEKNSKTIMANLEGWQNENVDYSMYAKDFTMLETGFGAPKDSLNLDELMASDKQMWATFDFKLLESPPVLLPGVNPATKLADGSVRFYSSWEVTLPATDSTAAKSGVVKLYESYDFNAEGKIRYQQVYGDFGGLMNYLFRKE
;
A
#
# COMPACT_ATOMS: atom_id res chain seq x y z
N MET A 1 -12.38 -18.36 -56.28
CA MET A 1 -13.12 -18.97 -55.15
C MET A 1 -12.30 -19.97 -54.34
N LYS A 2 -11.61 -20.97 -54.93
CA LYS A 2 -10.78 -21.93 -54.14
C LYS A 2 -9.57 -21.31 -53.43
N SER A 3 -8.92 -20.31 -54.05
CA SER A 3 -7.77 -19.59 -53.45
C SER A 3 -8.17 -18.67 -52.28
N THR A 4 -9.37 -18.08 -52.32
CA THR A 4 -9.87 -17.18 -51.26
C THR A 4 -10.25 -17.93 -49.98
N TYR A 5 -10.78 -19.15 -50.07
CA TYR A 5 -11.03 -19.98 -48.89
C TYR A 5 -9.74 -20.49 -48.25
N SER A 6 -8.69 -20.73 -49.06
CA SER A 6 -7.39 -21.19 -48.54
C SER A 6 -6.65 -20.11 -47.75
N ILE A 7 -6.74 -18.85 -48.17
CA ILE A 7 -6.16 -17.70 -47.44
C ILE A 7 -6.93 -17.43 -46.14
N LEU A 8 -8.26 -17.58 -46.16
CA LEU A 8 -9.11 -17.41 -44.96
C LEU A 8 -8.88 -18.52 -43.93
N LEU A 9 -8.62 -19.76 -44.37
CA LEU A 9 -8.30 -20.87 -43.46
C LEU A 9 -6.91 -20.69 -42.84
N LEU A 10 -5.95 -20.12 -43.60
CA LEU A 10 -4.60 -19.85 -43.12
C LEU A 10 -4.57 -18.73 -42.08
N SER A 11 -5.39 -17.69 -42.22
CA SER A 11 -5.47 -16.60 -41.24
C SER A 11 -6.10 -17.00 -39.91
N VAL A 12 -7.04 -17.96 -39.90
CA VAL A 12 -7.62 -18.51 -38.65
C VAL A 12 -6.58 -19.33 -37.85
N LEU A 13 -5.64 -20.00 -38.53
CA LEU A 13 -4.55 -20.74 -37.88
C LEU A 13 -3.53 -19.82 -37.17
N PHE A 14 -3.34 -18.58 -37.65
CA PHE A 14 -2.46 -17.60 -36.98
C PHE A 14 -3.08 -16.99 -35.72
N ILE A 15 -4.41 -16.92 -35.61
CA ILE A 15 -5.10 -16.41 -34.42
C ILE A 15 -5.11 -17.46 -33.29
N ALA A 16 -5.19 -18.75 -33.64
CA ALA A 16 -5.18 -19.85 -32.67
C ALA A 16 -3.82 -20.12 -32.00
N CYS A 17 -2.74 -19.52 -32.48
CA CYS A 17 -1.37 -19.68 -31.96
C CYS A 17 -0.89 -18.52 -31.07
N GLN A 18 -1.77 -17.61 -30.68
CA GLN A 18 -1.43 -16.57 -29.69
C GLN A 18 -1.26 -17.24 -28.31
N PRO A 19 -0.13 -17.04 -27.60
CA PRO A 19 -0.01 -17.50 -26.23
C PRO A 19 -1.13 -16.88 -25.39
N LYS A 20 -1.68 -17.66 -24.45
CA LYS A 20 -2.70 -17.16 -23.52
C LYS A 20 -2.18 -15.88 -22.85
N PRO A 21 -3.01 -14.83 -22.70
CA PRO A 21 -2.61 -13.63 -21.98
C PRO A 21 -2.08 -14.01 -20.60
N ASP A 22 -0.88 -13.52 -20.27
CA ASP A 22 -0.31 -13.67 -18.93
C ASP A 22 -1.05 -12.73 -17.97
N ASN A 23 -1.91 -13.31 -17.14
CA ASN A 23 -2.68 -12.60 -16.13
C ASN A 23 -2.07 -12.71 -14.72
N SER A 24 -0.87 -13.29 -14.59
CA SER A 24 -0.26 -13.57 -13.29
C SER A 24 -0.15 -12.32 -12.39
N ALA A 25 0.24 -11.18 -12.97
CA ALA A 25 0.33 -9.92 -12.23
C ALA A 25 -1.03 -9.42 -11.72
N ASN A 26 -2.11 -9.61 -12.49
CA ASN A 26 -3.45 -9.23 -12.06
C ASN A 26 -3.97 -10.16 -10.96
N GLU A 27 -3.76 -11.47 -11.11
CA GLU A 27 -4.11 -12.46 -10.09
C GLU A 27 -3.34 -12.20 -8.77
N ALA A 28 -2.06 -11.86 -8.87
CA ALA A 28 -1.24 -11.45 -7.73
C ALA A 28 -1.77 -10.15 -7.09
N PHE A 29 -2.08 -9.13 -7.90
CA PHE A 29 -2.67 -7.88 -7.41
C PHE A 29 -3.98 -8.12 -6.66
N GLU A 30 -4.90 -8.93 -7.18
CA GLU A 30 -6.17 -9.26 -6.52
C GLU A 30 -5.97 -9.99 -5.19
N LYS A 31 -5.03 -10.95 -5.15
CA LYS A 31 -4.69 -11.67 -3.92
C LYS A 31 -4.06 -10.73 -2.88
N ASN A 32 -3.07 -9.96 -3.30
CA ASN A 32 -2.31 -9.06 -2.43
C ASN A 32 -3.18 -7.90 -1.93
N SER A 33 -4.15 -7.45 -2.74
CA SER A 33 -5.13 -6.45 -2.33
C SER A 33 -5.94 -6.89 -1.11
N LYS A 34 -6.27 -8.18 -0.98
CA LYS A 34 -6.95 -8.72 0.21
C LYS A 34 -6.05 -8.63 1.45
N THR A 35 -4.75 -8.90 1.29
CA THR A 35 -3.77 -8.70 2.37
C THR A 35 -3.73 -7.25 2.81
N ILE A 36 -3.71 -6.29 1.88
CA ILE A 36 -3.70 -4.86 2.21
C ILE A 36 -5.00 -4.39 2.86
N MET A 37 -6.16 -4.86 2.41
CA MET A 37 -7.42 -4.55 3.09
C MET A 37 -7.42 -5.02 4.55
N ALA A 38 -6.96 -6.26 4.79
CA ALA A 38 -6.85 -6.80 6.15
C ALA A 38 -5.80 -6.05 6.98
N ASN A 39 -4.69 -5.63 6.35
CA ASN A 39 -3.67 -4.80 7.01
C ASN A 39 -4.25 -3.46 7.46
N LEU A 40 -4.98 -2.76 6.59
CA LEU A 40 -5.58 -1.46 6.88
C LEU A 40 -6.65 -1.55 7.96
N GLU A 41 -7.51 -2.57 7.89
CA GLU A 41 -8.50 -2.84 8.93
C GLU A 41 -7.83 -3.16 10.27
N GLY A 42 -6.78 -3.97 10.26
CA GLY A 42 -5.99 -4.26 11.46
C GLY A 42 -5.32 -3.01 12.01
N TRP A 43 -4.74 -2.16 11.17
CA TRP A 43 -4.01 -0.97 11.58
C TRP A 43 -4.94 0.09 12.18
N GLN A 44 -6.08 0.34 11.54
CA GLN A 44 -7.09 1.26 12.05
C GLN A 44 -7.69 0.80 13.39
N ASN A 45 -7.72 -0.51 13.65
CA ASN A 45 -8.23 -1.10 14.90
C ASN A 45 -7.11 -1.51 15.87
N GLU A 46 -5.87 -1.07 15.65
CA GLU A 46 -4.70 -1.35 16.51
C GLU A 46 -4.43 -2.84 16.76
N ASN A 47 -4.77 -3.69 15.79
CA ASN A 47 -4.70 -5.15 15.86
C ASN A 47 -4.17 -5.76 14.54
N VAL A 48 -3.03 -5.25 14.07
CA VAL A 48 -2.36 -5.72 12.86
C VAL A 48 -1.86 -7.15 13.02
N ASP A 49 -2.19 -8.04 12.08
CA ASP A 49 -1.56 -9.35 11.97
C ASP A 49 -0.20 -9.25 11.26
N TYR A 50 0.88 -9.04 12.01
CA TYR A 50 2.23 -8.93 11.45
C TYR A 50 2.75 -10.21 10.78
N SER A 51 2.04 -11.34 10.87
CA SER A 51 2.42 -12.57 10.15
C SER A 51 2.33 -12.41 8.62
N MET A 52 1.59 -11.40 8.14
CA MET A 52 1.48 -11.04 6.73
C MET A 52 2.75 -10.39 6.15
N TYR A 53 3.69 -9.97 6.99
CA TYR A 53 4.97 -9.39 6.58
C TYR A 53 6.03 -10.47 6.38
N ALA A 54 6.90 -10.24 5.40
CA ALA A 54 8.06 -11.08 5.13
C ALA A 54 9.12 -10.89 6.22
N LYS A 55 9.96 -11.91 6.45
CA LYS A 55 11.04 -11.82 7.45
C LYS A 55 12.10 -10.78 7.09
N ASP A 56 12.33 -10.58 5.79
CA ASP A 56 13.24 -9.60 5.22
C ASP A 56 12.52 -8.31 4.83
N PHE A 57 11.40 -8.00 5.48
CA PHE A 57 10.63 -6.78 5.24
C PHE A 57 11.49 -5.53 5.45
N THR A 58 11.26 -4.54 4.59
CA THR A 58 11.87 -3.21 4.68
C THR A 58 10.82 -2.13 4.42
N MET A 59 10.65 -1.18 5.32
CA MET A 59 9.89 0.04 5.06
C MET A 59 10.85 1.16 4.66
N LEU A 60 10.55 1.90 3.60
CA LEU A 60 11.24 3.15 3.30
C LEU A 60 10.89 4.20 4.35
N GLU A 61 11.92 4.77 4.97
CA GLU A 61 11.76 5.89 5.90
C GLU A 61 11.68 7.20 5.11
N THR A 62 10.54 7.89 5.22
CA THR A 62 10.25 9.14 4.49
C THR A 62 10.23 10.36 5.39
N GLY A 63 10.51 10.20 6.68
CA GLY A 63 10.62 11.26 7.66
C GLY A 63 11.75 12.25 7.36
N PHE A 64 11.44 13.54 7.44
CA PHE A 64 12.43 14.59 7.25
C PHE A 64 13.53 14.51 8.33
N GLY A 65 14.77 14.38 7.90
CA GLY A 65 15.92 14.30 8.80
C GLY A 65 16.09 12.95 9.50
N ALA A 66 15.45 11.89 9.01
CA ALA A 66 15.62 10.55 9.55
C ALA A 66 17.12 10.11 9.50
N PRO A 67 17.62 9.46 10.56
CA PRO A 67 19.04 9.06 10.64
C PRO A 67 19.39 7.85 9.78
N LYS A 68 18.38 7.17 9.22
CA LYS A 68 18.49 5.98 8.39
C LYS A 68 17.39 5.98 7.34
N ASP A 69 17.64 5.30 6.22
CA ASP A 69 16.75 5.28 5.06
C ASP A 69 15.62 4.26 5.17
N SER A 70 15.63 3.37 6.18
CA SER A 70 14.63 2.30 6.28
C SER A 70 14.40 1.76 7.70
N LEU A 71 13.24 1.13 7.87
CA LEU A 71 12.85 0.37 9.05
C LEU A 71 12.76 -1.12 8.71
N ASN A 72 13.22 -1.99 9.61
CA ASN A 72 12.87 -3.41 9.58
C ASN A 72 11.50 -3.65 10.27
N LEU A 73 11.04 -4.91 10.30
CA LEU A 73 9.72 -5.25 10.84
C LEU A 73 9.57 -4.94 12.34
N ASP A 74 10.59 -5.22 13.16
CA ASP A 74 10.54 -4.96 14.60
C ASP A 74 10.43 -3.44 14.87
N GLU A 75 11.13 -2.64 14.07
CA GLU A 75 11.11 -1.19 14.16
C GLU A 75 9.77 -0.59 13.69
N LEU A 76 9.17 -1.15 12.64
CA LEU A 76 7.80 -0.80 12.22
C LEU A 76 6.79 -1.08 13.34
N MET A 77 6.83 -2.29 13.93
CA MET A 77 5.94 -2.67 15.03
C MET A 77 6.09 -1.76 16.25
N ALA A 78 7.30 -1.29 16.54
CA ALA A 78 7.54 -0.33 17.60
C ALA A 78 6.97 1.07 17.25
N SER A 79 7.15 1.51 16.01
CA SER A 79 6.60 2.76 15.49
C SER A 79 5.07 2.79 15.53
N ASP A 80 4.41 1.73 15.07
CA ASP A 80 2.95 1.59 15.10
C ASP A 80 2.40 1.74 16.52
N LYS A 81 2.99 1.02 17.50
CA LYS A 81 2.60 1.13 18.91
C LYS A 81 2.77 2.53 19.46
N GLN A 82 3.86 3.22 19.09
CA GLN A 82 4.08 4.59 19.52
C GLN A 82 3.05 5.55 18.91
N MET A 83 2.71 5.37 17.64
CA MET A 83 1.70 6.17 16.96
C MET A 83 0.33 5.98 17.60
N TRP A 84 -0.13 4.75 17.81
CA TRP A 84 -1.41 4.45 18.46
C TRP A 84 -1.47 4.92 19.91
N ALA A 85 -0.36 4.87 20.65
CA ALA A 85 -0.32 5.43 22.00
C ALA A 85 -0.43 6.96 22.04
N THR A 86 -0.19 7.64 20.92
CA THR A 86 -0.13 9.11 20.84
C THR A 86 -1.36 9.72 20.16
N PHE A 87 -1.89 9.04 19.15
CA PHE A 87 -2.94 9.58 18.29
C PHE A 87 -4.04 8.56 18.02
N ASP A 88 -5.26 9.06 17.85
CA ASP A 88 -6.35 8.26 17.27
C ASP A 88 -6.35 8.45 15.75
N PHE A 89 -6.55 7.36 15.01
CA PHE A 89 -6.55 7.36 13.56
C PHE A 89 -7.89 6.91 12.99
N LYS A 90 -8.38 7.63 11.99
CA LYS A 90 -9.60 7.27 11.27
C LYS A 90 -9.42 7.45 9.77
N LEU A 91 -9.50 6.34 9.04
CA LEU A 91 -9.58 6.36 7.60
C LEU A 91 -10.93 6.94 7.17
N LEU A 92 -10.91 8.02 6.40
CA LEU A 92 -12.12 8.75 6.01
C LEU A 92 -12.84 8.10 4.82
N GLU A 93 -12.09 7.42 3.95
CA GLU A 93 -12.61 6.67 2.81
C GLU A 93 -12.27 5.19 3.00
N SER A 94 -13.23 4.41 3.52
CA SER A 94 -13.04 3.00 3.82
C SER A 94 -14.10 2.13 3.12
N PRO A 95 -13.70 1.09 2.36
CA PRO A 95 -12.32 0.75 2.02
C PRO A 95 -11.73 1.71 0.96
N PRO A 96 -10.40 1.92 0.92
CA PRO A 96 -9.78 2.74 -0.10
C PRO A 96 -9.80 2.02 -1.46
N VAL A 97 -9.66 2.79 -2.55
CA VAL A 97 -9.50 2.20 -3.89
C VAL A 97 -8.06 1.72 -4.06
N LEU A 98 -7.88 0.40 -4.07
CA LEU A 98 -6.60 -0.23 -4.34
C LEU A 98 -6.32 -0.24 -5.85
N LEU A 99 -5.09 0.10 -6.21
CA LEU A 99 -4.62 0.21 -7.59
C LEU A 99 -3.39 -0.69 -7.80
N PRO A 100 -3.21 -1.27 -9.01
CA PRO A 100 -2.01 -2.01 -9.31
C PRO A 100 -0.80 -1.08 -9.38
N GLY A 101 0.33 -1.56 -8.85
CA GLY A 101 1.63 -0.96 -9.05
C GLY A 101 2.37 -1.57 -10.24
N VAL A 102 3.63 -1.16 -10.40
CA VAL A 102 4.51 -1.61 -11.47
C VAL A 102 5.92 -1.78 -10.94
N ASN A 103 6.64 -2.74 -11.50
CA ASN A 103 8.04 -2.93 -11.20
C ASN A 103 8.86 -1.75 -11.76
N PRO A 104 9.71 -1.10 -10.94
CA PRO A 104 10.43 0.08 -11.38
C PRO A 104 11.50 -0.21 -12.44
N ALA A 105 12.00 -1.44 -12.54
CA ALA A 105 12.98 -1.83 -13.56
C ALA A 105 12.30 -2.22 -14.88
N THR A 106 11.32 -3.12 -14.83
CA THR A 106 10.67 -3.66 -16.05
C THR A 106 9.54 -2.78 -16.58
N LYS A 107 8.99 -1.89 -15.75
CA LYS A 107 7.82 -1.03 -16.03
C LYS A 107 6.51 -1.81 -16.25
N LEU A 108 6.49 -3.10 -15.92
CA LEU A 108 5.31 -3.96 -16.04
C LEU A 108 4.61 -4.09 -14.68
N ALA A 109 3.31 -4.39 -14.71
CA ALA A 109 2.57 -4.76 -13.51
C ALA A 109 3.20 -6.00 -12.86
N ASP A 110 3.33 -6.00 -11.54
CA ASP A 110 4.05 -7.04 -10.79
C ASP A 110 3.27 -7.57 -9.57
N GLY A 111 2.00 -7.18 -9.44
CA GLY A 111 1.16 -7.56 -8.31
C GLY A 111 1.36 -6.71 -7.06
N SER A 112 2.21 -5.67 -7.10
CA SER A 112 2.26 -4.65 -6.05
C SER A 112 0.94 -3.89 -5.94
N VAL A 113 0.66 -3.41 -4.73
CA VAL A 113 -0.58 -2.71 -4.39
C VAL A 113 -0.23 -1.30 -3.96
N ARG A 114 -0.95 -0.31 -4.49
CA ARG A 114 -0.81 1.09 -4.08
C ARG A 114 -2.17 1.74 -3.95
N PHE A 115 -2.28 2.75 -3.11
CA PHE A 115 -3.52 3.50 -2.96
C PHE A 115 -3.25 4.91 -2.42
N TYR A 116 -4.27 5.73 -2.54
CA TYR A 116 -4.33 7.03 -1.88
C TYR A 116 -5.37 6.96 -0.78
N SER A 117 -5.08 7.56 0.36
CA SER A 117 -5.95 7.56 1.53
C SER A 117 -6.02 8.96 2.14
N SER A 118 -7.11 9.24 2.84
CA SER A 118 -7.23 10.43 3.70
C SER A 118 -7.50 9.95 5.11
N TRP A 119 -6.60 10.31 6.03
CA TRP A 119 -6.67 9.93 7.43
C TRP A 119 -6.94 11.16 8.28
N GLU A 120 -8.00 11.10 9.09
CA GLU A 120 -8.15 11.99 10.23
C GLU A 120 -7.27 11.46 11.36
N VAL A 121 -6.37 12.31 11.83
CA VAL A 121 -5.46 12.03 12.93
C VAL A 121 -5.80 12.98 14.06
N THR A 122 -6.11 12.42 15.23
CA THR A 122 -6.52 13.17 16.41
C THR A 122 -5.46 13.05 17.48
N LEU A 123 -4.95 14.20 17.94
CA LEU A 123 -4.23 14.31 19.20
C LEU A 123 -5.29 14.39 20.33
N PRO A 124 -5.38 13.40 21.23
CA PRO A 124 -6.38 13.39 22.27
C PRO A 124 -6.23 14.57 23.26
N ALA A 125 -7.32 14.88 23.95
CA ALA A 125 -7.28 15.89 25.02
C ALA A 125 -6.42 15.40 26.20
N THR A 126 -5.80 16.35 26.91
CA THR A 126 -5.21 16.12 28.23
C THR A 126 -5.98 16.93 29.26
N ASP A 127 -5.62 16.81 30.54
CA ASP A 127 -6.17 17.66 31.61
C ASP A 127 -5.96 19.17 31.36
N SER A 128 -5.01 19.54 30.50
CA SER A 128 -4.63 20.93 30.22
C SER A 128 -4.80 21.37 28.77
N THR A 129 -5.22 20.49 27.86
CA THR A 129 -5.34 20.80 26.42
C THR A 129 -6.57 20.13 25.81
N ALA A 130 -7.31 20.84 24.97
CA ALA A 130 -8.38 20.24 24.18
C ALA A 130 -7.82 19.28 23.12
N ALA A 131 -8.65 18.31 22.70
CA ALA A 131 -8.32 17.45 21.57
C ALA A 131 -8.22 18.25 20.27
N LYS A 132 -7.38 17.81 19.34
CA LYS A 132 -7.17 18.48 18.06
C LYS A 132 -7.01 17.47 16.94
N SER A 133 -7.73 17.68 15.84
CA SER A 133 -7.73 16.77 14.70
C SER A 133 -7.30 17.48 13.43
N GLY A 134 -6.50 16.79 12.61
CA GLY A 134 -6.09 17.22 11.28
C GLY A 134 -6.24 16.07 10.28
N VAL A 135 -6.40 16.41 9.00
CA VAL A 135 -6.49 15.41 7.93
C VAL A 135 -5.20 15.39 7.13
N VAL A 136 -4.60 14.21 6.96
CA VAL A 136 -3.44 14.00 6.09
C VAL A 136 -3.83 13.10 4.91
N LYS A 137 -3.37 13.48 3.72
CA LYS A 137 -3.50 12.65 2.52
C LYS A 137 -2.21 11.86 2.33
N LEU A 138 -2.34 10.55 2.15
CA LEU A 138 -1.21 9.65 1.99
C LEU A 138 -1.25 8.98 0.62
N TYR A 139 -0.05 8.73 0.09
CA TYR A 139 0.19 7.72 -0.92
C TYR A 139 0.94 6.56 -0.25
N GLU A 140 0.43 5.36 -0.42
CA GLU A 140 1.02 4.15 0.15
C GLU A 140 1.23 3.12 -0.94
N SER A 141 2.34 2.38 -0.89
CA SER A 141 2.56 1.23 -1.77
C SER A 141 3.27 0.09 -1.08
N TYR A 142 2.93 -1.11 -1.50
CA TYR A 142 3.34 -2.38 -0.92
C TYR A 142 3.80 -3.32 -2.02
N ASP A 143 5.00 -3.86 -1.87
CA ASP A 143 5.52 -4.94 -2.71
C ASP A 143 5.54 -6.25 -1.93
N PHE A 144 5.42 -7.36 -2.65
CA PHE A 144 5.22 -8.67 -2.07
C PHE A 144 6.32 -9.63 -2.51
N ASN A 145 6.66 -10.58 -1.63
CA ASN A 145 7.51 -11.70 -2.01
C ASN A 145 6.69 -12.80 -2.73
N ALA A 146 7.35 -13.88 -3.15
CA ALA A 146 6.72 -14.97 -3.89
C ALA A 146 5.59 -15.68 -3.11
N GLU A 147 5.63 -15.65 -1.78
CA GLU A 147 4.57 -16.21 -0.92
C GLU A 147 3.34 -15.29 -0.80
N GLY A 148 3.44 -14.04 -1.26
CA GLY A 148 2.42 -13.00 -1.10
C GLY A 148 2.49 -12.28 0.24
N LYS A 149 3.64 -12.30 0.91
CA LYS A 149 3.90 -11.52 2.13
C LYS A 149 4.45 -10.14 1.78
N ILE A 150 4.08 -9.12 2.55
CA ILE A 150 4.57 -7.75 2.39
C ILE A 150 6.08 -7.74 2.62
N ARG A 151 6.86 -7.42 1.59
CA ARG A 151 8.31 -7.34 1.64
C ARG A 151 8.83 -5.92 1.66
N TYR A 152 8.10 -5.00 1.03
CA TYR A 152 8.45 -3.59 1.01
C TYR A 152 7.22 -2.73 1.21
N GLN A 153 7.37 -1.66 1.98
CA GLN A 153 6.33 -0.65 2.21
C GLN A 153 6.94 0.74 2.08
N GLN A 154 6.18 1.67 1.54
CA GLN A 154 6.52 3.08 1.59
C GLN A 154 5.24 3.91 1.73
N VAL A 155 5.34 4.99 2.50
CA VAL A 155 4.25 5.90 2.79
C VAL A 155 4.75 7.32 2.58
N TYR A 156 4.03 8.11 1.79
CA TYR A 156 4.32 9.51 1.55
C TYR A 156 3.13 10.36 1.97
N GLY A 157 3.40 11.42 2.73
CA GLY A 157 2.41 12.39 3.16
C GLY A 157 3.09 13.56 3.88
N ASP A 158 2.37 14.66 4.05
CA ASP A 158 2.88 15.81 4.80
C ASP A 158 2.68 15.61 6.31
N PHE A 159 3.39 14.61 6.87
CA PHE A 159 3.36 14.35 8.31
C PHE A 159 3.98 15.50 9.10
N GLY A 160 5.01 16.18 8.57
CA GLY A 160 5.62 17.34 9.22
C GLY A 160 4.62 18.49 9.40
N GLY A 161 3.86 18.82 8.36
CA GLY A 161 2.78 19.80 8.40
C GLY A 161 1.66 19.38 9.35
N LEU A 162 1.25 18.10 9.31
CA LEU A 162 0.27 17.55 10.25
C LEU A 162 0.73 17.72 11.70
N MET A 163 1.95 17.30 12.04
CA MET A 163 2.48 17.38 13.40
C MET A 163 2.62 18.83 13.86
N ASN A 164 3.11 19.73 13.00
CA ASN A 164 3.15 21.16 13.31
C ASN A 164 1.75 21.70 13.63
N TYR A 165 0.75 21.34 12.83
CA TYR A 165 -0.63 21.72 13.06
C TYR A 165 -1.19 21.17 14.38
N LEU A 166 -0.98 19.88 14.68
CA LEU A 166 -1.51 19.24 15.89
C LEU A 166 -0.86 19.82 17.16
N PHE A 167 0.44 20.10 17.15
CA PHE A 167 1.16 20.58 18.33
C PHE A 167 1.30 22.11 18.46
N ARG A 168 0.89 22.90 17.45
CA ARG A 168 0.90 24.36 17.60
C ARG A 168 -0.08 24.79 18.70
N LYS A 169 0.36 25.72 19.55
CA LYS A 169 -0.50 26.45 20.48
C LYS A 169 -1.49 27.31 19.70
N GLU A 170 -2.70 27.46 20.22
CA GLU A 170 -3.69 28.42 19.71
C GLU A 170 -3.22 29.86 19.87
#